data_AF-A0A1Y2CZL1-F1
#
_entry.id   AF-A0A1Y2CZL1-F1
#
_cell.length_a   1.000
_cell.length_b   1.000
_cell.length_c   1.000
_cell.angle_alpha   90.00
_cell.angle_beta   90.00
_cell.angle_gamma   90.00
#
_symmetry.space_group_name_H-M   'P 1'
#
loop_
_entity.id
_entity.type
_entity.pdbx_description
1 polymer ?
#
loop_
_entity_poly.entity_id
_entity_poly.type
_entity_poly.pdbx_seq_one_letter_code
_entity_poly.pdbx_strand_id
1 'polypeptide(L)'
;MPDTIFPQSAHIHVPRQLATLRQILNATDGLRAPGVFRDKGSESELKSIRDKVSKPGATASSVRTRDSLAVASAIKMFFRDLPVQLCNEIPAQAIMETKDPQRAWIAAMRMHPMNRE
;
A
#
# COMPACT_ATOMS: atom_id res chain seq x y z
N MET A 1 1.23 21.28 -12.38
CA MET A 1 1.60 20.00 -13.02
C MET A 1 0.60 18.96 -12.53
N PRO A 2 -0.17 18.28 -13.39
CA PRO A 2 -1.14 17.31 -12.91
C PRO A 2 -0.43 15.99 -12.58
N ASP A 3 -0.34 15.68 -11.29
CA ASP A 3 0.25 14.48 -10.69
C ASP A 3 -0.62 13.21 -10.90
N THR A 4 -0.91 12.85 -12.15
CA THR A 4 -1.70 11.64 -12.43
C THR A 4 -1.02 10.77 -13.48
N ILE A 5 -0.03 10.01 -13.02
CA ILE A 5 0.68 8.95 -13.77
C ILE A 5 -0.26 7.78 -14.12
N PHE A 6 -1.41 7.67 -13.44
CA PHE A 6 -2.36 6.58 -13.65
C PHE A 6 -3.70 7.12 -14.17
N PRO A 7 -4.24 6.56 -15.27
CA PRO A 7 -5.61 6.86 -15.68
C PRO A 7 -6.56 6.42 -14.56
N GLN A 8 -7.53 7.28 -14.22
CA GLN A 8 -8.56 6.96 -13.23
C GLN A 8 -9.52 5.91 -13.80
N SER A 9 -9.17 4.64 -13.69
CA SER A 9 -10.11 3.53 -13.91
C SER A 9 -11.07 3.47 -12.72
N ALA A 10 -12.38 3.51 -13.02
CA ALA A 10 -13.47 3.77 -12.08
C ALA A 10 -13.62 2.78 -10.91
N HIS A 11 -12.86 1.68 -10.84
CA HIS A 11 -13.04 0.64 -9.81
C HIS A 11 -11.74 0.02 -9.30
N ILE A 12 -10.72 0.83 -8.98
CA ILE A 12 -9.57 0.31 -8.20
C ILE A 12 -10.01 0.16 -6.74
N HIS A 13 -10.45 -1.04 -6.37
CA HIS A 13 -10.80 -1.38 -4.99
C HIS A 13 -9.54 -1.54 -4.13
N VAL A 14 -9.06 -0.42 -3.57
CA VAL A 14 -8.00 -0.45 -2.55
C VAL A 14 -8.59 -0.96 -1.23
N PRO A 15 -8.01 -1.97 -0.57
CA PRO A 15 -8.48 -2.43 0.73
C PRO A 15 -8.55 -1.28 1.74
N ARG A 16 -9.67 -1.17 2.46
CA ARG A 16 -9.93 -0.09 3.43
C ARG A 16 -8.82 0.04 4.47
N GLN A 17 -8.28 -1.09 4.94
CA GLN A 17 -7.20 -1.12 5.92
C GLN A 17 -5.96 -0.40 5.38
N LEU A 18 -5.57 -0.68 4.13
CA LEU A 18 -4.44 -0.05 3.47
C LEU A 18 -4.69 1.45 3.23
N ALA A 19 -5.91 1.83 2.79
CA ALA A 19 -6.29 3.23 2.65
C ALA A 19 -6.20 3.99 4.00
N THR A 20 -6.62 3.34 5.08
CA THR A 20 -6.55 3.89 6.44
C THR A 20 -5.10 4.07 6.90
N LEU A 21 -4.24 3.06 6.70
CA LEU A 21 -2.82 3.15 7.03
C LEU A 21 -2.11 4.28 6.27
N ARG A 22 -2.42 4.46 4.97
CA ARG A 22 -1.89 5.59 4.18
C ARG A 22 -2.31 6.93 4.78
N GLN A 23 -3.56 7.07 5.20
CA GLN A 23 -4.03 8.32 5.83
C GLN A 23 -3.30 8.59 7.15
N ILE A 24 -3.08 7.57 7.98
CA ILE A 24 -2.32 7.71 9.24
C ILE A 24 -0.86 8.10 8.96
N LEU A 25 -0.24 7.49 7.95
CA LEU A 25 1.14 7.83 7.56
C LEU A 25 1.25 9.29 7.14
N ASN A 26 0.29 9.80 6.38
CA ASN A 26 0.25 11.21 5.99
C ASN A 26 0.02 12.13 7.20
N ALA A 27 -0.87 11.75 8.13
CA ALA A 27 -1.16 12.53 9.33
C ALA A 27 0.00 12.58 10.34
N THR A 28 0.94 11.63 10.26
CA THR A 28 2.14 11.57 11.11
C THR A 28 3.37 12.21 10.48
N ASP A 29 3.19 12.95 9.37
CA ASP A 29 4.29 13.47 8.53
C ASP A 29 5.28 12.37 8.08
N GLY A 30 4.77 11.14 7.96
CA GLY A 30 5.58 9.95 7.68
C GLY A 30 6.27 9.98 6.32
N LEU A 31 5.76 10.76 5.37
CA LEU A 31 6.40 10.96 4.07
C LEU A 31 7.73 11.72 4.17
N ARG A 32 7.94 12.48 5.26
CA ARG A 32 9.18 13.21 5.55
C ARG A 32 10.03 12.53 6.62
N ALA A 33 9.53 11.44 7.21
CA ALA A 33 10.23 10.76 8.29
C ALA A 33 11.53 10.12 7.78
N PRO A 34 12.68 10.42 8.42
CA PRO A 34 13.94 9.78 8.09
C PRO A 34 13.82 8.26 8.21
N GLY A 35 14.26 7.54 7.19
CA GLY A 35 14.25 6.07 7.21
C GLY A 35 12.86 5.43 7.09
N VAL A 36 11.82 6.17 6.71
CA VAL A 36 10.49 5.60 6.44
C VAL A 36 10.58 4.41 5.47
N PHE A 37 9.84 3.34 5.78
CA PHE A 37 9.90 2.03 5.09
C PHE A 37 11.22 1.26 5.20
N ARG A 38 12.34 1.86 5.61
CA ARG A 38 13.62 1.19 5.84
C ARG A 38 13.74 0.72 7.30
N ASP A 39 13.57 1.65 8.22
CA ASP A 39 13.81 1.43 9.63
C ASP A 39 12.56 0.83 10.31
N LYS A 40 12.76 0.10 11.41
CA LYS A 40 11.66 -0.51 12.16
C LYS A 40 11.10 0.49 13.17
N GLY A 41 9.78 0.61 13.22
CA GLY A 41 9.11 1.33 14.31
C GLY A 41 8.96 0.49 15.57
N SER A 42 8.37 1.09 16.60
CA SER A 42 8.06 0.43 17.86
C SER A 42 7.13 -0.78 17.66
N GLU A 43 7.49 -1.93 18.23
CA GLU A 43 6.71 -3.15 18.14
C GLU A 43 5.35 -3.04 18.86
N SER A 44 5.30 -2.31 19.98
CA SER A 44 4.06 -2.09 20.73
C SER A 44 3.09 -1.20 19.96
N GLU A 45 3.59 -0.14 19.32
CA GLU A 45 2.79 0.72 18.44
C GLU A 45 2.32 -0.05 17.21
N LEU A 46 3.21 -0.81 16.58
CA LEU A 46 2.87 -1.64 15.42
C LEU A 46 1.73 -2.62 15.73
N LYS A 47 1.80 -3.33 16.86
CA LYS A 47 0.72 -4.23 17.30
C LYS A 47 -0.58 -3.48 17.52
N SER A 48 -0.54 -2.36 18.25
CA SER A 48 -1.68 -1.48 18.51
C SER A 48 -2.34 -0.97 17.23
N ILE A 49 -1.54 -0.53 16.24
CA ILE A 49 -2.03 -0.05 14.94
C ILE A 49 -2.73 -1.17 14.18
N ARG A 50 -2.11 -2.36 14.07
CA ARG A 50 -2.70 -3.50 13.37
C ARG A 50 -4.05 -3.90 13.99
N ASP A 51 -4.08 -4.06 15.30
CA ASP A 51 -5.29 -4.46 16.02
C ASP A 51 -6.44 -3.46 15.85
N LYS A 52 -6.13 -2.15 15.79
CA LYS A 52 -7.16 -1.11 15.61
C LYS A 52 -7.62 -0.99 14.17
N VAL A 53 -6.70 -1.04 13.20
CA VAL A 53 -7.04 -0.89 11.76
C VAL A 53 -7.82 -2.10 11.24
N SER A 54 -7.61 -3.29 11.82
CA SER A 54 -8.36 -4.49 11.45
C SER A 54 -9.83 -4.47 11.90
N LYS A 55 -10.23 -3.55 12.81
CA LYS A 55 -11.61 -3.48 13.30
C LYS A 55 -12.57 -2.95 12.24
N PRO A 56 -13.80 -3.48 12.14
CA PRO A 56 -14.86 -2.88 11.34
C PRO A 56 -15.06 -1.43 11.75
N GLY A 57 -15.16 -0.52 10.78
CA GLY A 57 -15.37 0.90 11.08
C GLY A 57 -14.11 1.70 11.41
N ALA A 58 -12.92 1.08 11.45
CA ALA A 58 -11.67 1.81 11.72
C ALA A 58 -11.44 2.95 10.70
N THR A 59 -11.02 4.10 11.22
CA THR A 59 -10.65 5.30 10.46
C THR A 59 -9.31 5.83 10.95
N ALA A 60 -8.63 6.67 10.17
CA ALA A 60 -7.36 7.27 10.59
C ALA A 60 -7.48 8.04 11.91
N SER A 61 -8.60 8.74 12.13
CA SER A 61 -8.87 9.48 13.36
C SER A 61 -9.01 8.60 14.61
N SER A 62 -9.42 7.33 14.43
CA SER A 62 -9.56 6.35 15.52
C SER A 62 -8.23 5.71 15.95
N VAL A 63 -7.19 5.82 15.11
CA VAL A 63 -5.87 5.25 15.36
C VAL A 63 -4.85 6.37 15.48
N ARG A 64 -4.70 6.89 16.69
CA ARG A 64 -3.70 7.92 17.01
C ARG A 64 -2.36 7.26 17.32
N THR A 65 -1.33 7.65 16.58
CA THR A 65 0.08 7.32 16.83
C THR A 65 0.94 8.47 16.35
N ARG A 66 2.16 8.60 16.87
CA ARG A 66 3.20 9.51 16.34
C ARG A 66 4.34 8.74 15.68
N ASP A 67 4.33 7.42 15.74
CA ASP A 67 5.37 6.57 15.19
C ASP A 67 5.07 6.23 13.73
N SER A 68 5.52 7.09 12.83
CA SER A 68 5.38 6.90 11.39
C SER A 68 6.11 5.65 10.87
N LEU A 69 7.18 5.20 11.55
CA LEU A 69 7.93 3.98 11.18
C LEU A 69 7.14 2.72 11.51
N ALA A 70 6.38 2.73 12.61
CA ALA A 70 5.46 1.66 12.95
C ALA A 70 4.32 1.57 11.93
N VAL A 71 3.77 2.71 11.50
CA VAL A 71 2.76 2.76 10.43
C VAL A 71 3.33 2.23 9.11
N ALA A 72 4.54 2.64 8.72
CA ALA A 72 5.21 2.14 7.51
C ALA A 72 5.46 0.62 7.59
N SER A 73 5.81 0.11 8.77
CA SER A 73 5.97 -1.32 9.03
C SER A 73 4.63 -2.07 8.91
N ALA A 74 3.54 -1.50 9.40
CA ALA A 74 2.19 -2.07 9.26
C ALA A 74 1.76 -2.18 7.79
N ILE A 75 2.07 -1.17 6.96
CA ILE A 75 1.82 -1.20 5.51
C ILE A 75 2.59 -2.36 4.85
N LYS A 76 3.88 -2.51 5.16
CA LYS A 76 4.69 -3.62 4.61
C LYS A 76 4.13 -4.98 5.02
N MET A 77 3.73 -5.13 6.29
CA MET A 77 3.14 -6.36 6.80
C MET A 77 1.81 -6.66 6.12
N PHE A 78 0.97 -5.65 5.85
CA PHE A 78 -0.29 -5.86 5.13
C PHE A 78 -0.06 -6.55 3.78
N PHE A 79 0.87 -6.06 2.96
CA PHE A 79 1.18 -6.67 1.65
C PHE A 79 1.81 -8.05 1.77
N ARG A 80 2.70 -8.26 2.75
CA ARG A 80 3.35 -9.56 2.99
C ARG A 80 2.33 -10.63 3.42
N ASP A 81 1.34 -10.24 4.20
CA ASP A 81 0.35 -11.14 4.80
C ASP A 81 -0.85 -11.41 3.84
N LEU A 82 -0.85 -10.84 2.63
CA LEU A 82 -1.87 -11.15 1.61
C LEU A 82 -1.76 -12.60 1.13
N PRO A 83 -2.88 -13.29 0.86
CA PRO A 83 -2.88 -14.67 0.36
C PRO A 83 -2.24 -14.78 -1.03
N VAL A 84 -2.27 -13.70 -1.81
CA VAL A 84 -1.61 -13.57 -3.11
C VAL A 84 -0.70 -12.35 -3.06
N GLN A 85 0.58 -12.53 -3.38
CA GLN A 85 1.52 -11.40 -3.41
C GLN A 85 1.17 -10.45 -4.55
N LEU A 86 1.38 -9.15 -4.33
CA LEU A 86 0.95 -8.09 -5.25
C LEU A 86 1.44 -8.29 -6.70
N CYS A 87 2.62 -8.88 -6.88
CA CYS A 87 3.23 -9.08 -8.18
C CYS A 87 3.19 -10.54 -8.69
N ASN A 88 2.46 -11.45 -8.01
CA ASN A 88 2.47 -12.87 -8.39
C ASN A 88 1.90 -13.13 -9.80
N GLU A 89 0.99 -12.27 -10.28
CA GLU A 89 0.37 -12.42 -11.60
C GLU A 89 1.14 -11.70 -12.72
N ILE A 90 2.23 -11.01 -12.40
CA ILE A 90 3.07 -10.30 -13.37
C ILE A 90 4.38 -11.07 -13.49
N PRO A 91 4.69 -11.69 -14.65
CA PRO A 91 5.95 -12.38 -14.86
C PRO A 91 7.13 -11.47 -14.51
N ALA A 92 8.07 -11.97 -13.72
CA ALA A 92 9.26 -11.19 -13.31
C ALA A 92 10.01 -10.61 -14.50
N GLN A 93 10.03 -11.35 -15.62
CA GLN A 93 10.61 -10.89 -16.88
C GLN A 93 9.89 -9.66 -17.44
N ALA A 94 8.55 -9.61 -17.40
CA ALA A 94 7.79 -8.43 -17.80
C ALA A 94 8.06 -7.22 -16.88
N ILE A 95 8.30 -7.45 -15.58
CA ILE A 95 8.70 -6.39 -14.65
C ILE A 95 10.11 -5.87 -14.98
N MET A 96 11.07 -6.78 -15.25
CA MET A 96 12.47 -6.44 -15.50
C MET A 96 12.70 -5.77 -16.87
N GLU A 97 11.93 -6.15 -17.89
CA GLU A 97 12.06 -5.62 -19.25
C GLU A 97 11.34 -4.27 -19.44
N THR A 98 10.36 -3.98 -18.57
CA THR A 98 9.56 -2.77 -18.70
C THR A 98 10.24 -1.57 -18.03
N LYS A 99 10.94 -0.76 -18.83
CA LYS A 99 11.56 0.51 -18.38
C LYS A 99 10.57 1.66 -18.15
N ASP A 100 9.29 1.45 -18.47
CA ASP A 100 8.22 2.45 -18.41
C ASP A 100 7.09 1.99 -17.46
N PRO A 101 6.92 2.62 -16.29
CA PRO A 101 5.90 2.26 -15.30
C PRO A 101 4.48 2.14 -15.88
N GLN A 102 4.16 2.93 -16.90
CA GLN A 102 2.84 2.96 -17.51
C GLN A 102 2.60 1.72 -18.37
N ARG A 103 3.63 1.26 -19.10
CA ARG A 103 3.59 -0.02 -19.82
C ARG A 103 3.52 -1.22 -18.87
N ALA A 104 4.19 -1.14 -17.72
CA ALA A 104 4.18 -2.23 -16.74
C ALA A 104 2.77 -2.39 -16.13
N TRP A 105 2.13 -1.26 -15.83
CA TRP A 105 0.73 -1.23 -15.39
C TRP A 105 -0.22 -1.81 -16.43
N ILE A 106 -0.10 -1.41 -17.70
CA ILE A 106 -0.93 -1.95 -18.80
C ILE A 106 -0.73 -3.45 -18.96
N ALA A 107 0.51 -3.94 -18.92
CA ALA A 107 0.82 -5.37 -18.99
C ALA A 107 0.18 -6.13 -17.83
N ALA A 108 0.34 -5.63 -16.59
CA ALA A 108 -0.29 -6.20 -15.40
C ALA A 108 -1.82 -6.24 -15.50
N MET A 109 -2.45 -5.15 -15.95
CA MET A 109 -3.89 -5.06 -16.10
C MET A 109 -4.43 -6.03 -17.17
N ARG A 110 -3.70 -6.24 -18.28
CA ARG A 110 -4.08 -7.23 -19.33
C ARG A 110 -3.95 -8.68 -18.88
N MET A 111 -3.09 -8.95 -17.89
CA MET A 111 -2.91 -10.30 -17.35
C MET A 111 -3.99 -10.66 -16.32
N HIS A 112 -4.72 -9.67 -15.79
CA HIS A 112 -5.84 -9.91 -14.89
C HIS A 112 -6.95 -10.71 -15.58
N PRO A 113 -7.48 -11.80 -14.98
CA PRO A 113 -8.44 -12.71 -15.63
C PRO A 113 -9.69 -12.02 -16.18
N MET A 114 -10.14 -10.93 -15.55
CA MET A 114 -11.33 -10.18 -15.96
C MET A 114 -11.11 -9.18 -17.11
N ASN A 115 -9.87 -9.00 -17.57
CA ASN A 115 -9.53 -8.09 -18.67
C ASN A 115 -9.04 -8.84 -19.93
N ARG A 116 -9.22 -10.17 -19.95
CA ARG A 116 -8.97 -11.02 -21.12
C ARG A 116 -10.22 -11.08 -22.00
N GLU A 117 -10.61 -9.96 -22.59
CA GLU A 117 -11.52 -9.88 -23.74
C GLU A 117 -11.05 -8.79 -24.71
#